data_AF-A0A060BWK0-F1
#
_entry.id   AF-A0A060BWK0-F1
#
_cell.length_a   1.000
_cell.length_b   1.000
_cell.length_c   1.000
_cell.angle_alpha   90.00
_cell.angle_beta   90.00
_cell.angle_gamma   90.00
#
_symmetry.space_group_name_H-M   'P 1'
#
loop_
_entity.id
_entity.type
_entity.pdbx_description
1 polymer ?
#
loop_
_entity_poly.entity_id
_entity_poly.type
_entity_poly.pdbx_seq_one_letter_code
_entity_poly.pdbx_strand_id
1 'polypeptide(L)'
;MIHQKNQGVSAARNTGLDHCHGEYILFVDSDDYISSNLINDMISKSYKNSSDMIIFNIYELHPSKRLFINYWKDEVLTVEKSQEKILCGIGWNIFNKMYKYSLWEHIRF
;
A
#
# COMPACT_ATOMS: atom_id res chain seq x y z
N MET A 1 17.92 9.31 -6.36
CA MET A 1 16.96 10.44 -6.34
C MET A 1 16.57 10.74 -7.78
N ILE A 2 15.28 10.84 -8.08
CA ILE A 2 14.76 11.16 -9.43
C ILE A 2 14.21 12.58 -9.38
N HIS A 3 14.60 13.42 -10.34
CA HIS A 3 14.08 14.78 -10.47
C HIS A 3 13.25 14.87 -11.76
N GLN A 4 12.06 15.47 -11.66
CA GLN A 4 11.17 15.71 -12.78
C GLN A 4 10.50 17.08 -12.64
N LYS A 5 10.03 17.64 -13.76
CA LYS A 5 9.15 18.82 -13.73
C LYS A 5 7.85 18.44 -13.00
N ASN A 6 7.30 19.37 -12.20
CA ASN A 6 6.04 19.17 -11.50
C ASN A 6 4.92 18.84 -12.51
N GLN A 7 4.33 17.65 -12.35
CA GLN A 7 3.22 17.11 -13.14
C GLN A 7 2.17 16.46 -12.23
N GLY A 8 2.19 16.78 -10.93
CA GLY A 8 1.31 16.18 -9.93
C GLY A 8 1.74 14.79 -9.43
N VAL A 9 1.02 14.28 -8.43
CA VAL A 9 1.37 13.05 -7.71
C VAL A 9 1.24 11.79 -8.55
N SER A 10 0.24 11.69 -9.44
CA SER A 10 0.06 10.55 -10.33
C SER A 10 1.27 10.37 -11.25
N ALA A 11 1.76 11.45 -11.87
CA ALA A 11 2.95 11.41 -12.72
C ALA A 11 4.22 11.04 -11.93
N ALA A 12 4.35 11.48 -10.68
CA ALA A 12 5.45 11.09 -9.81
C ALA A 12 5.41 9.60 -9.45
N ARG A 13 4.22 9.06 -9.12
CA ARG A 13 4.02 7.63 -8.86
C ARG A 13 4.30 6.78 -10.10
N ASN A 14 3.83 7.19 -11.28
CA ASN A 14 4.13 6.52 -12.55
C ASN A 14 5.64 6.51 -12.83
N THR A 15 6.33 7.63 -12.59
CA THR A 15 7.79 7.69 -12.72
C THR A 15 8.48 6.73 -11.74
N GLY A 16 7.98 6.62 -10.50
CA GLY A 16 8.45 5.63 -9.53
C GLY A 16 8.23 4.19 -9.97
N LEU A 17 7.06 3.88 -10.55
CA LEU A 17 6.75 2.56 -11.11
C LEU A 17 7.70 2.17 -12.24
N ASP A 18 8.03 3.11 -13.13
CA ASP A 18 8.93 2.87 -14.27
C ASP A 18 10.39 2.62 -13.83
N HIS A 19 10.77 2.99 -12.61
CA HIS A 19 12.11 2.78 -12.04
C HIS A 19 12.14 1.74 -10.91
N CYS A 20 11.01 1.10 -10.60
CA CYS A 20 10.92 0.10 -9.54
C CYS A 20 11.49 -1.24 -10.04
N HIS A 21 12.32 -1.89 -9.22
CA HIS A 21 12.92 -3.20 -9.49
C HIS A 21 12.68 -4.20 -8.35
N GLY A 22 11.88 -3.82 -7.35
CA GLY A 22 11.58 -4.66 -6.20
C GLY A 22 10.46 -5.66 -6.50
N GLU A 23 10.42 -6.77 -5.75
CA GLU A 23 9.31 -7.74 -5.82
C GLU A 23 8.00 -7.14 -5.30
N TYR A 24 8.09 -6.16 -4.41
CA TYR A 24 6.95 -5.50 -3.77
C TYR A 24 6.97 -3.99 -3.97
N ILE A 25 5.78 -3.40 -4.00
CA ILE A 25 5.52 -1.97 -4.08
C ILE A 25 4.75 -1.55 -2.83
N LEU A 26 5.19 -0.45 -2.21
CA LEU A 26 4.49 0.26 -1.15
C LEU A 26 4.49 1.75 -1.48
N PHE A 27 3.31 2.37 -1.51
CA PHE A 27 3.20 3.83 -1.68
C PHE A 27 3.19 4.48 -0.31
N VAL A 28 4.02 5.51 -0.12
CA VAL A 28 4.10 6.29 1.11
C VAL A 28 4.06 7.76 0.70
N ASP A 29 3.06 8.49 1.19
CA ASP A 29 2.97 9.92 0.95
C ASP A 29 4.04 10.66 1.78
N SER A 30 4.47 11.83 1.33
CA SER A 30 5.66 12.52 1.89
C SER A 30 5.45 13.06 3.31
N ASP A 31 4.20 13.15 3.75
CA ASP A 31 3.77 13.59 5.07
C ASP A 31 3.45 12.43 6.02
N ASP A 32 3.59 11.18 5.56
CA ASP A 32 3.39 9.97 6.34
C ASP A 32 4.71 9.34 6.82
N TYR A 33 4.58 8.46 7.80
CA TYR A 33 5.68 7.63 8.30
C TYR A 33 5.25 6.18 8.50
N ILE A 34 6.20 5.28 8.31
CA ILE A 34 6.01 3.83 8.46
C ILE A 34 6.67 3.33 9.74
N SER A 35 6.08 2.28 10.34
CA SER A 35 6.71 1.59 11.47
C SER A 35 7.98 0.87 11.04
N SER A 36 8.98 0.79 11.92
CA SER A 36 10.28 0.17 11.63
C SER A 36 10.18 -1.32 11.26
N ASN A 37 9.14 -2.00 11.74
CA ASN A 37 8.85 -3.41 11.45
C ASN A 37 7.89 -3.61 10.27
N LEU A 38 7.29 -2.56 9.70
CA LEU A 38 6.21 -2.68 8.71
C LEU A 38 6.63 -3.59 7.55
N ILE A 39 7.76 -3.30 6.91
CA ILE A 39 8.23 -4.03 5.73
C ILE A 39 8.46 -5.51 6.06
N ASN A 40 9.16 -5.81 7.16
CA ASN A 40 9.45 -7.19 7.57
C ASN A 40 8.17 -7.99 7.86
N ASP A 41 7.21 -7.37 8.55
CA ASP A 41 5.94 -8.00 8.89
C ASP A 41 5.11 -8.28 7.62
N MET A 42 5.05 -7.32 6.69
CA MET A 42 4.30 -7.48 5.45
C MET A 42 4.93 -8.55 4.56
N ILE A 43 6.25 -8.52 4.36
CA ILE A 43 6.95 -9.55 3.58
C ILE A 43 6.75 -10.95 4.19
N SER A 44 6.91 -11.08 5.52
CA SER A 44 6.71 -12.36 6.21
C SER A 44 5.28 -12.89 6.05
N LYS A 45 4.28 -12.01 6.15
CA LYS A 45 2.88 -12.38 5.92
C LYS A 45 2.61 -12.76 4.47
N SER A 46 3.21 -12.06 3.51
CA SER A 46 3.05 -12.35 2.07
C SER A 46 3.54 -13.75 1.75
N TYR A 47 4.76 -14.10 2.17
CA TYR A 47 5.31 -15.43 1.94
C TYR A 47 4.53 -16.52 2.68
N LYS A 48 4.18 -16.30 3.96
CA LYS A 48 3.43 -17.28 4.76
C LYS A 48 2.08 -17.63 4.13
N ASN A 49 1.39 -16.63 3.60
CA ASN A 49 0.02 -16.78 3.09
C ASN A 49 -0.06 -16.85 1.57
N SER A 50 1.08 -16.83 0.86
CA SER A 50 1.15 -16.69 -0.61
C SER A 50 0.28 -15.54 -1.15
N SER A 51 0.29 -14.39 -0.45
CA SER A 51 -0.60 -13.26 -0.76
C SER A 51 0.05 -12.28 -1.74
N ASP A 52 -0.68 -11.88 -2.78
CA ASP A 52 -0.22 -10.90 -3.78
C ASP A 52 -0.43 -9.45 -3.35
N MET A 53 -1.31 -9.23 -2.38
CA MET A 53 -1.58 -7.92 -1.78
C MET A 53 -1.79 -8.09 -0.28
N ILE A 54 -1.28 -7.13 0.50
CA ILE A 54 -1.55 -7.05 1.93
C ILE A 54 -2.09 -5.66 2.24
N ILE A 55 -3.19 -5.62 2.99
CA ILE A 55 -3.79 -4.41 3.51
C ILE A 55 -3.54 -4.37 5.01
N PHE A 56 -3.08 -3.24 5.53
CA PHE A 56 -2.78 -3.07 6.95
C PHE A 56 -3.51 -1.88 7.56
N ASN A 57 -3.59 -1.91 8.89
CA ASN A 57 -4.19 -0.85 9.69
C ASN A 57 -3.22 0.32 9.83
N ILE A 58 -3.77 1.52 9.99
CA ILE A 58 -2.97 2.74 10.11
C ILE A 58 -3.23 3.42 11.45
N TYR A 59 -2.40 4.41 11.74
CA TYR A 59 -2.69 5.37 12.79
C TYR A 59 -2.87 6.75 12.18
N GLU A 60 -3.97 7.41 12.50
CA GLU A 60 -4.16 8.82 12.18
C GLU A 60 -3.58 9.66 13.32
N LEU A 61 -2.78 10.65 12.95
CA LEU A 61 -1.98 11.43 13.88
C LEU A 61 -2.51 12.84 13.91
N HIS A 62 -3.00 13.23 15.07
CA HIS A 62 -3.43 14.58 15.37
C HIS A 62 -2.50 15.20 16.42
N PRO A 63 -2.46 16.53 16.55
CA PRO A 63 -1.55 17.21 17.47
C PRO A 63 -1.54 16.69 18.91
N SER A 64 -2.68 16.19 19.40
CA SER A 64 -2.85 15.73 20.79
C SER A 64 -3.25 14.27 20.93
N LYS A 65 -3.43 13.53 19.83
CA LYS A 65 -3.91 12.15 19.88
C LYS A 65 -3.45 11.34 18.68
N ARG A 66 -3.26 10.04 18.93
CA ARG A 66 -3.03 9.02 17.90
C ARG A 66 -4.24 8.11 17.87
N LEU A 67 -4.96 8.08 16.75
CA LEU A 67 -6.14 7.24 16.55
C LEU A 67 -5.75 5.99 15.79
N PHE A 68 -6.03 4.82 16.36
CA PHE A 68 -5.87 3.57 15.63
C PHE A 68 -7.06 3.35 14.70
N ILE A 69 -6.81 3.25 13.40
CA ILE A 69 -7.84 2.99 12.41
C ILE A 69 -7.75 1.51 12.04
N ASN A 70 -8.65 0.74 12.66
CA ASN A 70 -8.78 -0.68 12.40
C ASN A 70 -9.73 -0.90 11.22
N TYR A 71 -9.15 -1.03 10.03
CA TYR A 71 -9.91 -1.29 8.82
C TYR A 71 -10.28 -2.79 8.69
N TRP A 72 -9.41 -3.72 9.11
CA TRP A 72 -9.58 -5.15 8.84
C TRP A 72 -9.13 -6.04 10.00
N LYS A 73 -9.82 -7.16 10.15
CA LYS A 73 -9.32 -8.30 10.94
C LYS A 73 -8.15 -8.94 10.19
N ASP A 74 -7.26 -9.59 10.92
CA ASP A 74 -6.16 -10.36 10.32
C ASP A 74 -6.74 -11.62 9.68
N GLU A 75 -6.99 -11.57 8.37
CA GLU A 75 -7.60 -12.65 7.60
C GLU A 75 -7.01 -12.72 6.18
N VAL A 76 -7.04 -13.92 5.59
CA VAL A 76 -6.68 -14.13 4.18
C VAL A 76 -7.97 -14.24 3.38
N LEU A 77 -8.08 -13.45 2.32
CA LEU A 77 -9.26 -13.36 1.46
C LEU A 77 -8.96 -13.95 0.08
N THR A 78 -10.00 -14.53 -0.53
CA THR A 78 -9.97 -14.77 -1.99
C THR A 78 -10.10 -13.45 -2.73
N VAL A 79 -9.77 -13.46 -4.03
CA VAL A 79 -9.87 -12.27 -4.88
C VAL A 79 -11.28 -11.70 -4.86
N GLU A 80 -12.30 -12.55 -5.00
CA GLU A 80 -13.71 -12.14 -5.06
C GLU A 80 -14.14 -11.44 -3.77
N LYS A 81 -13.78 -12.02 -2.61
CA LYS A 81 -14.08 -11.43 -1.29
C LYS A 81 -13.30 -10.15 -1.07
N SER A 82 -12.06 -10.06 -1.55
CA SER A 82 -11.27 -8.83 -1.44
C SER A 82 -11.87 -7.70 -2.27
N GLN A 83 -12.34 -7.97 -3.48
CA GLN A 83 -12.98 -6.99 -4.36
C GLN A 83 -14.24 -6.42 -3.74
N GLU A 84 -15.13 -7.30 -3.23
CA GLU A 84 -16.34 -6.88 -2.52
C GLU A 84 -16.01 -5.93 -1.36
N LYS A 85 -15.07 -6.32 -0.50
CA LYS A 85 -14.72 -5.49 0.65
C LYS A 85 -14.01 -4.17 0.28
N ILE A 86 -13.17 -4.18 -0.75
CA ILE A 86 -12.49 -2.98 -1.25
C ILE A 86 -13.53 -1.99 -1.79
N LEU A 87 -14.48 -2.45 -2.62
CA LEU A 87 -15.52 -1.62 -3.20
C LEU A 87 -16.51 -1.07 -2.16
N CYS A 88 -16.81 -1.84 -1.12
CA CYS A 88 -17.84 -1.51 -0.14
C CYS A 88 -17.40 -0.62 1.04
N GLY A 89 -16.19 -0.05 1.05
CA GLY A 89 -15.92 0.98 2.08
C GLY A 89 -14.53 1.54 2.26
N ILE A 90 -13.46 0.89 1.78
CA ILE A 90 -12.08 1.25 2.21
C ILE A 90 -11.04 1.16 1.07
N GLY A 91 -11.47 0.83 -0.15
CA GLY A 91 -10.59 0.59 -1.29
C GLY A 91 -9.90 1.80 -1.91
N TRP A 92 -10.30 3.02 -1.56
CA TRP A 92 -9.92 4.22 -2.31
C TRP A 92 -8.47 4.67 -2.14
N ASN A 93 -7.84 4.32 -1.02
CA ASN A 93 -6.45 4.71 -0.76
C ASN A 93 -5.46 3.63 -1.20
N ILE A 94 -4.21 4.03 -1.48
CA ILE A 94 -3.14 3.11 -1.90
C ILE A 94 -2.05 2.95 -0.84
N PHE A 95 -1.99 3.86 0.16
CA PHE A 95 -0.88 3.97 1.10
C PHE A 95 -0.89 2.88 2.19
N ASN A 96 -2.03 2.25 2.46
CA ASN A 96 -2.14 1.18 3.45
C ASN A 96 -2.01 -0.23 2.85
N LYS A 97 -1.39 -0.32 1.68
CA LYS A 97 -1.34 -1.55 0.88
C LYS A 97 0.07 -1.82 0.37
N MET A 98 0.54 -3.05 0.57
CA MET A 98 1.72 -3.58 -0.09
C MET A 98 1.27 -4.52 -1.21
N TYR A 99 1.87 -4.40 -2.38
CA TYR A 99 1.51 -5.16 -3.58
C TYR A 99 2.72 -5.94 -4.06
N LYS A 100 2.52 -7.13 -4.63
CA LYS A 100 3.51 -7.65 -5.57
C LYS A 100 3.58 -6.75 -6.80
N TYR A 101 4.79 -6.53 -7.31
CA TYR A 101 5.03 -5.72 -8.49
C TYR A 101 4.25 -6.21 -9.72
N SER A 102 4.04 -7.52 -9.85
CA SER A 102 3.26 -8.13 -10.93
C SER A 102 1.84 -7.58 -11.07
N LEU A 103 1.24 -7.06 -9.99
CA LEU A 103 -0.09 -6.43 -10.05
C LEU A 103 -0.07 -5.06 -10.73
N TRP A 104 1.10 -4.45 -10.93
CA TRP A 104 1.28 -3.09 -11.43
C TRP A 104 1.98 -3.00 -12.79
N GLU A 105 2.38 -4.13 -13.40
CA GLU A 105 3.10 -4.16 -14.68
C GLU A 105 2.40 -3.35 -15.78
N HIS A 106 1.06 -3.41 -15.82
CA HIS A 106 0.23 -2.79 -16.85
C HIS A 106 -0.76 -1.76 -16.31
N ILE A 107 -0.60 -1.32 -15.06
CA ILE A 107 -1.47 -0.34 -14.41
C ILE A 107 -0.70 0.96 -14.18
N ARG A 108 -1.36 2.10 -14.41
CA ARG A 108 -0.82 3.45 -14.20
C ARG A 108 -1.87 4.34 -13.55
N PHE A 109 -1.40 5.37 -12.85
CA PHE A 109 -2.21 6.43 -12.24
C PHE A 109 -2.60 7.51 -13.23
#